data_AF-A0A0F4YX90-F1
#
_entry.id   AF-A0A0F4YX90-F1
#
_cell.length_a   1.000
_cell.length_b   1.000
_cell.length_c   1.000
_cell.angle_alpha   90.00
_cell.angle_beta   90.00
_cell.angle_gamma   90.00
#
_symmetry.space_group_name_H-M   'P 1'
#
loop_
_entity.id
_entity.type
_entity.pdbx_description
1 polymer ?
#
loop_
_entity_poly.entity_id
_entity_poly.type
_entity_poly.pdbx_seq_one_letter_code
_entity_poly.pdbx_strand_id
1 'polypeptide(L)'
;MAHALALRSRSDSRSHAAATDVASSCTSIYLAPAMDPTPDIDASLEALDSEIAKIRAEIKNLQNRRHFLSSSLLSSDYVRQQIQRVGPSSSSTGSDGDISPLVASAGKHRDSNRHRVAFSATTFPFKDPSPHSDSPNLLGVRIDVCTRDGKFAKPYYVLLRREKGGDAKRLAVHRHTIPAFIPIEKLEKRYLPRSSRQDVVDGGDNEALKPEKTKKQDLPAFVRHLRRELVAWHLRRDSIRWLRERLGFSGDDDDDDGENASEDRRLASPTADPAQIVSLTPTSLEARYARLEWQDGRVGRFKISNSGLVERAVVIGDHGRDKRTEDAMTGGDRRVENLLDRLKRSSHG
;
A
#
# COMPACT_ATOMS: atom_id res chain seq x y z
N MET A 1 -48.71 4.35 -17.91
CA MET A 1 -49.25 3.15 -18.59
C MET A 1 -49.33 2.04 -17.56
N ALA A 2 -50.54 1.56 -17.31
CA ALA A 2 -50.89 0.59 -16.29
C ALA A 2 -50.39 -0.82 -16.64
N HIS A 3 -50.07 -1.64 -15.64
CA HIS A 3 -50.82 -2.88 -15.37
C HIS A 3 -50.37 -3.55 -14.06
N ALA A 4 -51.36 -3.90 -13.24
CA ALA A 4 -51.29 -4.80 -12.10
C ALA A 4 -51.77 -6.21 -12.50
N LEU A 5 -51.43 -7.23 -11.68
CA LEU A 5 -52.10 -8.52 -11.37
C LEU A 5 -51.02 -9.46 -10.78
N ALA A 6 -51.07 -10.10 -9.60
CA ALA A 6 -52.07 -10.79 -8.77
C ALA A 6 -51.80 -12.32 -8.69
N LEU A 7 -51.35 -12.76 -7.50
CA LEU A 7 -51.67 -13.98 -6.71
C LEU A 7 -52.15 -15.30 -7.35
N ARG A 8 -51.55 -16.43 -6.90
CA ARG A 8 -52.14 -17.72 -6.43
C ARG A 8 -50.98 -18.72 -6.13
N SER A 9 -50.80 -19.36 -4.96
CA SER A 9 -51.62 -20.27 -4.11
C SER A 9 -51.65 -21.76 -4.55
N ARG A 10 -51.28 -22.65 -3.59
CA ARG A 10 -51.54 -24.11 -3.36
C ARG A 10 -50.24 -24.92 -3.20
N SER A 11 -49.95 -25.68 -2.13
CA SER A 11 -50.66 -26.59 -1.18
C SER A 11 -50.24 -28.05 -1.40
N ASP A 12 -50.19 -28.80 -0.30
CA ASP A 12 -50.17 -30.26 -0.13
C ASP A 12 -48.81 -30.99 -0.20
N SER A 13 -48.27 -31.56 0.90
CA SER A 13 -48.74 -32.60 1.84
C SER A 13 -48.41 -34.03 1.37
N ARG A 14 -47.58 -34.77 2.15
CA ARG A 14 -47.85 -36.16 2.58
C ARG A 14 -46.74 -36.81 3.42
N SER A 15 -47.25 -37.59 4.35
CA SER A 15 -46.69 -38.46 5.40
C SER A 15 -46.14 -39.81 4.92
N HIS A 16 -45.25 -40.41 5.72
CA HIS A 16 -45.06 -41.87 5.99
C HIS A 16 -44.05 -41.97 7.16
N ALA A 17 -44.01 -42.94 8.07
CA ALA A 17 -44.86 -44.02 8.55
C ALA A 17 -44.21 -44.53 9.86
N ALA A 18 -44.99 -45.13 10.75
CA ALA A 18 -44.54 -45.74 12.01
C ALA A 18 -44.06 -47.20 11.81
N ALA A 19 -43.17 -47.68 12.68
CA ALA A 19 -43.17 -49.07 13.18
C ALA A 19 -42.24 -49.26 14.40
N THR A 20 -42.79 -50.01 15.36
CA THR A 20 -42.31 -50.54 16.65
C THR A 20 -41.30 -51.70 16.53
N ASP A 21 -40.40 -51.93 17.51
CA ASP A 21 -40.56 -52.98 18.56
C ASP A 21 -39.26 -53.27 19.40
N VAL A 22 -39.42 -53.22 20.74
CA VAL A 22 -39.08 -54.17 21.83
C VAL A 22 -37.66 -54.74 22.11
N ALA A 23 -37.28 -54.54 23.39
CA ALA A 23 -36.45 -55.33 24.33
C ALA A 23 -34.91 -55.33 24.25
N SER A 24 -34.22 -54.95 25.35
CA SER A 24 -33.78 -55.88 26.41
C SER A 24 -32.64 -55.31 27.30
N SER A 25 -32.81 -55.48 28.62
CA SER A 25 -31.79 -55.73 29.66
C SER A 25 -30.64 -54.75 29.99
N CYS A 26 -30.74 -54.17 31.20
CA CYS A 26 -29.74 -54.26 32.29
C CYS A 26 -28.29 -53.79 32.05
N THR A 27 -27.92 -52.59 32.54
CA THR A 27 -26.78 -52.40 33.47
C THR A 27 -26.76 -51.00 34.08
N SER A 28 -26.51 -50.96 35.40
CA SER A 28 -26.27 -49.76 36.20
C SER A 28 -24.84 -49.28 36.03
N ILE A 29 -24.63 -48.04 35.56
CA ILE A 29 -23.41 -47.26 35.74
C ILE A 29 -23.81 -45.79 35.90
N TYR A 30 -23.33 -45.16 36.98
CA TYR A 30 -23.40 -43.72 37.22
C TYR A 30 -22.86 -42.93 36.02
N LEU A 31 -23.71 -42.12 35.37
CA LEU A 31 -23.30 -41.15 34.36
C LEU A 31 -23.94 -39.80 34.70
N ALA A 32 -23.09 -38.78 34.87
CA ALA A 32 -23.48 -37.40 35.12
C ALA A 32 -24.42 -36.87 34.03
N PRO A 33 -25.36 -35.96 34.33
CA PRO A 33 -26.17 -35.34 33.29
C PRO A 33 -25.26 -34.49 32.39
N ALA A 34 -25.07 -34.94 31.16
CA ALA A 34 -24.56 -34.11 30.09
C ALA A 34 -25.55 -32.96 29.88
N MET A 35 -25.11 -31.71 30.10
CA MET A 35 -25.85 -30.55 29.62
C MET A 35 -25.89 -30.62 28.10
N ASP A 36 -27.09 -30.57 27.54
CA ASP A 36 -27.33 -30.33 26.13
C ASP A 36 -26.54 -29.08 25.66
N PRO A 37 -25.90 -29.12 24.48
CA PRO A 37 -25.36 -27.90 23.87
C PRO A 37 -26.54 -27.05 23.44
N THR A 38 -26.72 -25.88 24.05
CA THR A 38 -27.75 -24.88 23.70
C THR A 38 -27.65 -24.50 22.22
N PRO A 39 -28.50 -25.04 21.32
CA PRO A 39 -28.44 -24.73 19.89
C PRO A 39 -29.12 -23.38 19.56
N ASP A 40 -29.77 -22.77 20.56
CA ASP A 40 -30.57 -21.55 20.43
C ASP A 40 -29.72 -20.27 20.53
N ILE A 41 -28.59 -20.33 21.27
CA ILE A 41 -27.73 -19.16 21.46
C ILE A 41 -26.94 -18.88 20.18
N ASP A 42 -26.37 -19.91 19.55
CA ASP A 42 -25.61 -19.74 18.31
C ASP A 42 -26.51 -19.30 17.14
N ALA A 43 -27.72 -19.84 17.04
CA ALA A 43 -28.70 -19.41 16.05
C ALA A 43 -29.17 -17.96 16.25
N SER A 44 -29.31 -17.52 17.51
CA SER A 44 -29.66 -16.12 17.82
C SER A 44 -28.50 -15.16 17.59
N LEU A 45 -27.25 -15.57 17.84
CA LEU A 45 -26.04 -14.80 17.52
C LEU A 45 -25.88 -14.65 15.99
N GLU A 46 -26.07 -15.72 15.22
CA GLU A 46 -25.99 -15.66 13.75
C GLU A 46 -27.12 -14.79 13.15
N ALA A 47 -28.33 -14.84 13.74
CA ALA A 47 -29.43 -13.96 13.35
C ALA A 47 -29.10 -12.48 13.62
N LEU A 48 -28.52 -12.15 14.78
CA LEU A 48 -28.08 -10.80 15.12
C LEU A 48 -26.95 -10.32 14.22
N ASP A 49 -25.96 -11.17 13.91
CA ASP A 49 -24.89 -10.82 12.98
C ASP A 49 -25.41 -10.57 11.56
N SER A 50 -26.41 -11.35 11.12
CA SER A 50 -27.09 -11.11 9.84
C SER A 50 -27.84 -9.77 9.82
N GLU A 51 -28.45 -9.37 10.95
CA GLU A 51 -29.14 -8.10 11.11
C GLU A 51 -28.15 -6.93 11.15
N ILE A 52 -27.05 -7.08 11.90
CA ILE A 52 -25.95 -6.11 11.92
C ILE A 52 -25.36 -5.93 10.52
N ALA A 53 -25.17 -7.01 9.76
CA ALA A 53 -24.71 -6.95 8.38
C ALA A 53 -25.69 -6.20 7.48
N LYS A 54 -27.01 -6.45 7.61
CA LYS A 54 -28.06 -5.72 6.87
C LYS A 54 -28.07 -4.24 7.22
N ILE A 55 -28.03 -3.88 8.51
CA ILE A 55 -28.00 -2.49 8.97
C ILE A 55 -26.74 -1.79 8.47
N ARG A 56 -25.56 -2.43 8.54
CA ARG A 56 -24.31 -1.88 8.00
C ARG A 56 -24.38 -1.66 6.48
N ALA A 57 -25.00 -2.59 5.75
CA ALA A 57 -25.21 -2.46 4.31
C ALA A 57 -26.18 -1.31 3.98
N GLU A 58 -27.25 -1.15 4.74
CA GLU A 58 -28.20 -0.04 4.58
C GLU A 58 -27.56 1.32 4.88
N ILE A 59 -26.80 1.43 5.97
CA ILE A 59 -26.03 2.64 6.30
C ILE A 59 -25.09 2.99 5.15
N LYS A 60 -24.37 2.01 4.59
CA LYS A 60 -23.48 2.22 3.45
C LYS A 60 -24.25 2.69 2.22
N ASN A 61 -25.44 2.13 1.95
CA ASN A 61 -26.28 2.54 0.84
C ASN A 61 -26.80 3.98 1.00
N LEU A 62 -27.29 4.33 2.19
CA LEU A 62 -27.73 5.69 2.51
C LEU A 62 -26.58 6.71 2.43
N GLN A 63 -25.39 6.34 2.92
CA GLN A 63 -24.20 7.18 2.80
C GLN A 63 -23.80 7.40 1.34
N ASN A 64 -23.82 6.35 0.52
CA ASN A 64 -23.56 6.44 -0.92
C ASN A 64 -24.59 7.34 -1.62
N ARG A 65 -25.88 7.18 -1.30
CA ARG A 65 -26.96 8.02 -1.84
C ARG A 65 -26.81 9.48 -1.42
N ARG A 66 -26.47 9.75 -0.16
CA ARG A 66 -26.18 11.10 0.32
C ARG A 66 -25.00 11.71 -0.43
N HIS A 67 -23.91 10.94 -0.59
CA HIS A 67 -22.73 11.40 -1.32
C HIS A 67 -23.08 11.74 -2.77
N PHE A 68 -23.81 10.86 -3.46
CA PHE A 68 -24.27 11.06 -4.84
C PHE A 68 -25.17 12.29 -5.00
N LEU A 69 -26.19 12.45 -4.14
CA LEU A 69 -27.08 13.61 -4.20
C LEU A 69 -26.33 14.90 -3.87
N SER A 70 -25.44 14.87 -2.89
CA SER A 70 -24.61 16.03 -2.53
C SER A 70 -23.67 16.42 -3.68
N SER A 71 -23.01 15.45 -4.32
CA SER A 71 -22.17 15.71 -5.49
C SER A 71 -22.98 16.23 -6.68
N SER A 72 -24.19 15.71 -6.89
CA SER A 72 -25.10 16.19 -7.96
C SER A 72 -25.56 17.62 -7.70
N LEU A 73 -25.92 17.95 -6.45
CA LEU A 73 -26.30 19.30 -6.06
C LEU A 73 -25.13 20.30 -6.18
N LEU A 74 -23.94 19.93 -5.70
CA LEU A 74 -22.76 20.78 -5.79
C LEU A 74 -22.24 20.94 -7.23
N SER A 75 -22.51 19.97 -8.10
CA SER A 75 -22.15 20.02 -9.53
C SER A 75 -23.20 20.73 -10.39
N SER A 76 -24.41 20.96 -9.86
CA SER A 76 -25.47 21.69 -10.56
C SER A 76 -25.04 23.13 -10.86
N ASP A 77 -25.20 23.56 -12.11
CA ASP A 77 -24.79 24.88 -12.59
C ASP A 77 -25.46 26.01 -11.80
N TYR A 78 -26.71 25.83 -11.37
CA TYR A 78 -27.44 26.81 -10.57
C TYR A 78 -26.76 27.06 -9.21
N VAL A 79 -26.39 26.00 -8.50
CA VAL A 79 -25.73 26.08 -7.18
C VAL A 79 -24.32 26.63 -7.35
N ARG A 80 -23.60 26.19 -8.39
CA ARG A 80 -22.25 26.66 -8.69
C ARG A 80 -22.23 28.16 -9.03
N GLN A 81 -23.19 28.63 -9.84
CA GLN A 81 -23.36 30.06 -10.14
C GLN A 81 -23.71 30.87 -8.90
N GLN A 82 -24.56 30.34 -8.01
CA GLN A 82 -24.92 31.03 -6.77
C GLN A 82 -23.74 31.10 -5.79
N ILE A 83 -22.96 30.02 -5.64
CA ILE A 83 -21.72 30.02 -4.84
C ILE A 83 -20.68 30.98 -5.44
N GLN A 84 -20.57 31.06 -6.76
CA GLN A 84 -19.66 32.01 -7.43
C GLN A 84 -20.09 33.46 -7.26
N ARG A 85 -21.40 33.75 -7.23
CA ARG A 85 -21.95 35.08 -6.95
C ARG A 85 -21.72 35.51 -5.49
N VAL A 86 -21.66 34.55 -4.57
CA VAL A 86 -21.29 34.75 -3.15
C VAL A 86 -19.76 34.65 -2.95
N GLY A 87 -19.00 34.34 -4.00
CA GLY A 87 -17.54 34.40 -4.01
C GLY A 87 -17.03 35.84 -3.83
N PRO A 88 -15.74 36.02 -3.51
CA PRO A 88 -15.18 37.19 -2.78
C PRO A 88 -15.18 38.53 -3.54
N SER A 89 -15.97 38.68 -4.60
CA SER A 89 -16.12 39.92 -5.38
C SER A 89 -17.27 40.82 -4.92
N SER A 90 -18.06 40.44 -3.90
CA SER A 90 -19.00 41.37 -3.26
C SER A 90 -18.39 41.98 -2.00
N SER A 91 -17.92 43.20 -2.13
CA SER A 91 -17.55 44.10 -1.05
C SER A 91 -18.64 44.19 0.03
N SER A 92 -18.37 43.67 1.22
CA SER A 92 -18.96 44.15 2.47
C SER A 92 -17.88 44.22 3.56
N THR A 93 -17.51 45.46 3.89
CA THR A 93 -16.67 45.88 5.01
C THR A 93 -17.32 45.60 6.37
N GLY A 94 -17.55 44.33 6.70
CA GLY A 94 -18.08 43.92 8.00
C GLY A 94 -18.22 42.40 8.10
N SER A 95 -17.56 41.80 9.10
CA SER A 95 -17.63 40.37 9.48
C SER A 95 -16.84 39.35 8.64
N ASP A 96 -15.54 39.57 8.45
CA ASP A 96 -14.58 38.48 8.19
C ASP A 96 -14.38 37.57 9.44
N GLY A 97 -15.18 37.79 10.51
CA GLY A 97 -15.16 37.08 11.78
C GLY A 97 -16.16 35.93 11.92
N ASP A 98 -17.13 35.82 11.01
CA ASP A 98 -18.19 34.78 11.07
C ASP A 98 -17.99 33.66 10.05
N ILE A 99 -16.78 33.52 9.49
CA ILE A 99 -16.41 32.29 8.80
C ILE A 99 -16.34 31.21 9.88
N SER A 100 -17.35 30.33 9.90
CA SER A 100 -17.42 29.19 10.81
C SER A 100 -16.04 28.55 10.97
N PRO A 101 -15.57 28.26 12.20
CA PRO A 101 -14.25 27.69 12.45
C PRO A 101 -14.02 26.37 11.67
N LEU A 102 -15.10 25.71 11.27
CA LEU A 102 -15.10 24.55 10.37
C LEU A 102 -14.65 24.88 8.95
N VAL A 103 -15.06 26.01 8.38
CA VAL A 103 -14.65 26.44 7.04
C VAL A 103 -13.19 26.88 7.04
N ALA A 104 -12.76 27.60 8.07
CA ALA A 104 -11.36 27.98 8.24
C ALA A 104 -10.44 26.76 8.45
N SER A 105 -10.84 25.79 9.27
CA SER A 105 -10.09 24.54 9.44
C SER A 105 -10.10 23.70 8.15
N ALA A 106 -11.23 23.61 7.45
CA ALA A 106 -11.33 22.93 6.15
C ALA A 106 -10.41 23.57 5.10
N GLY A 107 -10.30 24.90 5.07
CA GLY A 107 -9.33 25.63 4.24
C GLY A 107 -7.89 25.21 4.52
N LYS A 108 -7.47 25.24 5.80
CA LYS A 108 -6.12 24.81 6.22
C LYS A 108 -5.85 23.34 5.86
N HIS A 109 -6.84 22.46 6.05
CA HIS A 109 -6.73 21.05 5.67
C HIS A 109 -6.60 20.86 4.16
N ARG A 110 -7.38 21.60 3.36
CA ARG A 110 -7.30 21.58 1.90
C ARG A 110 -5.92 22.01 1.42
N ASP A 111 -5.37 23.07 1.97
CA ASP A 111 -4.06 23.60 1.56
C ASP A 111 -2.93 22.63 1.95
N SER A 112 -2.99 22.05 3.16
CA SER A 112 -2.07 20.99 3.59
C SER A 112 -2.13 19.76 2.68
N ASN A 113 -3.34 19.30 2.33
CA ASN A 113 -3.53 18.18 1.42
C ASN A 113 -3.02 18.51 0.01
N ARG A 114 -3.25 19.73 -0.48
CA ARG A 114 -2.73 20.19 -1.78
C ARG A 114 -1.21 20.11 -1.81
N HIS A 115 -0.51 20.56 -0.76
CA HIS A 115 0.95 20.46 -0.69
C HIS A 115 1.42 19.01 -0.66
N ARG A 116 0.73 18.14 0.06
CA ARG A 116 1.05 16.71 0.13
C ARG A 116 0.92 16.01 -1.22
N VAL A 117 -0.16 16.29 -1.95
CA VAL A 117 -0.38 15.73 -3.30
C VAL A 117 0.62 16.31 -4.30
N ALA A 118 0.87 17.63 -4.27
CA ALA A 118 1.72 18.29 -5.26
C ALA A 118 3.21 17.95 -5.10
N PHE A 119 3.71 17.94 -3.85
CA PHE A 119 5.15 17.80 -3.61
C PHE A 119 5.56 16.39 -3.19
N SER A 120 4.63 15.52 -2.79
CA SER A 120 4.86 14.15 -2.26
C SER A 120 5.76 14.06 -1.01
N ALA A 121 6.56 15.08 -0.71
CA ALA A 121 7.37 15.20 0.49
C ALA A 121 7.05 16.52 1.18
N THR A 122 6.64 16.46 2.44
CA THR A 122 6.28 17.62 3.25
C THR A 122 6.92 17.54 4.64
N THR A 123 7.17 18.71 5.23
CA THR A 123 7.71 18.80 6.59
C THR A 123 6.64 19.24 7.57
N PHE A 124 6.66 18.71 8.79
CA PHE A 124 5.76 19.08 9.86
C PHE A 124 6.49 19.15 11.20
N PRO A 125 6.10 20.05 12.11
CA PRO A 125 6.64 20.06 13.46
C PRO A 125 6.13 18.84 14.25
N PHE A 126 7.00 18.18 14.99
CA PHE A 126 6.63 17.05 15.85
C PHE A 126 7.27 17.23 17.23
N LYS A 127 6.52 16.96 18.30
CA LYS A 127 7.04 17.01 19.66
C LYS A 127 7.26 15.59 20.16
N ASP A 128 8.49 15.27 20.54
CA ASP A 128 8.85 13.99 21.16
C ASP A 128 8.06 13.86 22.48
N PRO A 129 7.24 12.81 22.65
CA PRO A 129 6.48 12.61 23.88
C PRO A 129 7.37 12.15 25.04
N SER A 130 8.63 11.77 24.80
CA SER A 130 9.50 11.26 25.85
C SER A 130 9.92 12.38 26.83
N PRO A 131 9.74 12.19 28.14
CA PRO A 131 10.05 13.19 29.16
C PRO A 131 11.56 13.43 29.34
N HIS A 132 12.41 12.55 28.81
CA HIS A 132 13.87 12.61 28.91
C HIS A 132 14.55 13.23 27.67
N SER A 133 13.78 13.83 26.75
CA SER A 133 14.36 14.39 25.54
C SER A 133 14.94 15.80 25.78
N ASP A 134 16.25 15.93 25.60
CA ASP A 134 16.93 17.23 25.69
C ASP A 134 16.38 18.27 24.70
N SER A 135 15.92 17.81 23.53
CA SER A 135 15.32 18.64 22.49
C SER A 135 13.98 18.01 22.06
N PRO A 136 12.86 18.41 22.68
CA PRO A 136 11.56 17.78 22.41
C PRO A 136 11.03 18.15 21.02
N ASN A 137 11.49 19.26 20.44
CA ASN A 137 11.06 19.70 19.10
C ASN A 137 11.85 18.96 18.02
N LEU A 138 11.17 18.07 17.32
CA LEU A 138 11.65 17.33 16.16
C LEU A 138 11.06 17.91 14.87
N LEU A 139 11.82 17.81 13.80
CA LEU A 139 11.33 18.10 12.45
C LEU A 139 10.90 16.79 11.80
N GLY A 140 9.60 16.61 11.61
CA GLY A 140 9.05 15.48 10.87
C GLY A 140 9.09 15.73 9.37
N VAL A 141 9.49 14.71 8.61
CA VAL A 141 9.35 14.64 7.15
C VAL A 141 8.39 13.52 6.84
N ARG A 142 7.36 13.82 6.06
CA ARG A 142 6.39 12.87 5.52
C ARG A 142 6.66 12.68 4.04
N ILE A 143 6.74 11.43 3.59
CA ILE A 143 6.88 11.06 2.19
C ILE A 143 5.69 10.20 1.81
N ASP A 144 4.83 10.74 0.94
CA ASP A 144 3.69 10.06 0.34
C ASP A 144 4.12 9.51 -1.03
N VAL A 145 3.82 8.24 -1.32
CA VAL A 145 4.10 7.62 -2.63
C VAL A 145 2.75 7.25 -3.27
N CYS A 146 2.52 7.74 -4.49
CA CYS A 146 1.33 7.38 -5.26
C CYS A 146 1.59 6.05 -5.97
N THR A 147 0.70 5.08 -5.78
CA THR A 147 0.72 3.78 -6.47
C THR A 147 0.04 3.90 -7.84
N ARG A 148 0.22 2.87 -8.67
CA ARG A 148 -0.39 2.80 -10.01
C ARG A 148 -1.92 2.95 -10.00
N ASP A 149 -2.59 2.55 -8.92
CA ASP A 149 -4.06 2.60 -8.81
C ASP A 149 -4.61 4.00 -8.47
N GLY A 150 -3.74 5.02 -8.49
CA GLY A 150 -4.10 6.40 -8.15
C GLY A 150 -4.32 6.62 -6.64
N LYS A 151 -3.99 5.63 -5.82
CA LYS A 151 -4.05 5.70 -4.36
C LYS A 151 -2.67 6.06 -3.79
N PHE A 152 -2.65 6.61 -2.58
CA PHE A 152 -1.40 6.82 -1.86
C PHE A 152 -1.12 5.61 -0.98
N ALA A 153 0.10 5.06 -1.09
CA ALA A 153 0.60 4.05 -0.16
C ALA A 153 0.74 4.64 1.25
N LYS A 154 0.90 3.75 2.24
CA LYS A 154 1.18 4.16 3.62
C LYS A 154 2.36 5.15 3.66
N PRO A 155 2.18 6.33 4.26
CA PRO A 155 3.21 7.36 4.28
C PRO A 155 4.44 6.89 5.06
N TYR A 156 5.61 7.31 4.58
CA TYR A 156 6.86 7.15 5.30
C TYR A 156 7.18 8.39 6.11
N TYR A 157 7.66 8.19 7.33
CA TYR A 157 8.02 9.26 8.24
C TYR A 157 9.52 9.19 8.55
N VAL A 158 10.15 10.35 8.59
CA VAL A 158 11.51 10.54 9.11
C VAL A 158 11.46 11.67 10.12
N LEU A 159 11.86 11.40 11.35
CA LEU A 159 11.96 12.38 12.42
C LEU A 159 13.40 12.81 12.57
N LEU A 160 13.65 14.11 12.45
CA LEU A 160 14.96 14.72 12.54
C LEU A 160 15.08 15.47 13.86
N ARG A 161 16.16 15.20 14.59
CA ARG A 161 16.53 15.94 15.81
C ARG A 161 17.51 17.03 15.44
N ARG A 162 17.40 18.18 16.10
CA ARG A 162 18.41 19.23 16.03
C ARG A 162 19.54 18.92 17.01
N GLU A 163 20.77 18.82 16.51
CA GLU A 163 21.94 18.61 17.37
C GLU A 163 22.22 19.88 18.20
N LYS A 164 22.47 19.71 19.50
CA LYS A 164 22.94 20.77 20.39
C LYS A 164 24.47 20.74 20.37
N GLY A 165 25.14 21.85 20.00
CA GLY A 165 26.60 21.93 20.12
C GLY A 165 27.38 22.65 19.03
N GLY A 166 26.73 23.36 18.10
CA GLY A 166 27.43 24.18 17.12
C GLY A 166 26.60 25.39 16.69
N ASP A 167 27.30 26.42 16.20
CA ASP A 167 26.75 27.71 15.74
C ASP A 167 25.74 27.54 14.57
N ALA A 168 25.70 26.35 13.95
CA ALA A 168 24.78 26.00 12.86
C ALA A 168 23.68 25.03 13.33
N LYS A 169 22.44 25.31 12.88
CA LYS A 169 21.26 24.42 13.00
C LYS A 169 21.50 23.09 12.26
N ARG A 170 22.18 22.15 12.89
CA ARG A 170 22.44 20.81 12.34
C ARG A 170 21.30 19.85 12.70
N LEU A 171 20.95 18.99 11.74
CA LEU A 171 19.93 17.96 11.85
C LEU A 171 20.57 16.57 11.78
N ALA A 172 20.05 15.66 12.58
CA ALA A 172 20.40 14.24 12.62
C ALA A 172 19.12 13.39 12.57
N VAL A 173 19.21 12.19 12.00
CA VAL A 173 18.06 11.27 11.96
C VAL A 173 17.83 10.68 13.36
N HIS A 174 16.62 10.81 13.87
CA HIS A 174 16.22 10.25 15.17
C HIS A 174 15.48 8.92 15.00
N ARG A 175 14.40 8.90 14.21
CA ARG A 175 13.59 7.70 13.94
C ARG A 175 13.02 7.77 12.54
N HIS A 176 12.73 6.61 11.94
CA HIS A 176 12.10 6.55 10.63
C HIS A 176 11.24 5.29 10.46
N THR A 177 10.33 5.30 9.50
CA THR A 177 9.54 4.13 9.06
C THR A 177 10.00 3.56 7.72
N ILE A 178 11.16 4.01 7.24
CA ILE A 178 11.76 3.56 5.97
C ILE A 178 12.20 2.09 6.07
N PRO A 179 11.91 1.23 5.07
CA PRO A 179 12.37 -0.16 5.05
C PRO A 179 13.89 -0.29 5.18
N ALA A 180 14.35 -1.31 5.92
CA ALA A 180 15.76 -1.49 6.29
C ALA A 180 16.74 -1.66 5.11
N PHE A 181 16.26 -2.14 3.95
CA PHE A 181 17.09 -2.28 2.75
C PHE A 181 17.46 -0.94 2.10
N ILE A 182 16.80 0.16 2.47
CA ILE A 182 17.18 1.52 2.04
C ILE A 182 18.19 2.07 3.05
N PRO A 183 19.46 2.28 2.66
CA PRO A 183 20.53 2.60 3.60
C PRO A 183 20.48 4.07 4.03
N ILE A 184 19.61 4.40 4.98
CA ILE A 184 19.43 5.78 5.47
C ILE A 184 20.70 6.33 6.12
N GLU A 185 21.48 5.50 6.80
CA GLU A 185 22.74 5.90 7.44
C GLU A 185 23.78 6.41 6.42
N LYS A 186 23.83 5.78 5.23
CA LYS A 186 24.71 6.22 4.15
C LYS A 186 24.25 7.56 3.59
N LEU A 187 22.93 7.76 3.49
CA LEU A 187 22.35 9.03 3.06
C LEU A 187 22.57 10.13 4.11
N GLU A 188 22.44 9.80 5.39
CA GLU A 188 22.71 10.72 6.50
C GLU A 188 24.17 11.18 6.48
N LYS A 189 25.13 10.25 6.41
CA LYS A 189 26.56 10.59 6.32
C LYS A 189 26.89 11.47 5.11
N ARG A 190 26.20 11.26 3.98
CA ARG A 190 26.41 12.00 2.73
C ARG A 190 25.81 13.41 2.74
N TYR A 191 24.57 13.56 3.22
CA TYR A 191 23.80 14.79 3.09
C TYR A 191 23.64 15.57 4.40
N LEU A 192 23.71 14.89 5.54
CA LEU A 192 23.63 15.43 6.90
C LEU A 192 24.92 15.10 7.68
N PRO A 193 26.11 15.52 7.21
CA PRO A 193 27.35 15.24 7.92
C PRO A 193 27.31 15.84 9.32
N ARG A 194 27.55 14.99 10.32
CA ARG A 194 27.75 15.39 11.71
C ARG A 194 29.16 15.97 11.83
N SER A 195 29.34 17.02 12.62
CA SER A 195 30.70 17.50 12.92
C SER A 195 31.37 16.45 13.79
N SER A 196 32.41 15.79 13.28
CA SER A 196 33.28 14.97 14.12
C SER A 196 33.95 15.91 15.13
N ARG A 197 33.47 15.88 16.37
CA ARG A 197 34.25 16.32 17.54
C ARG A 197 34.82 15.12 18.30
N GLN A 198 34.63 13.90 17.78
CA GLN A 198 34.87 12.66 18.51
C GLN A 198 35.54 11.59 17.61
N ASP A 199 36.54 12.00 16.84
CA ASP A 199 37.54 11.10 16.22
C ASP A 199 38.98 11.56 16.59
N VAL A 200 39.13 12.24 17.73
CA VAL A 200 40.45 12.68 18.24
C VAL A 200 40.67 12.14 19.65
N VAL A 201 40.49 10.84 19.85
CA VAL A 201 41.16 10.12 20.95
C VAL A 201 41.34 8.67 20.52
N ASP A 202 42.38 8.39 19.73
CA ASP A 202 43.40 7.38 20.06
C ASP A 202 44.30 7.14 18.83
N GLY A 203 45.62 7.34 18.99
CA GLY A 203 46.64 6.90 18.05
C GLY A 203 47.29 7.95 17.13
N GLY A 204 48.36 8.57 17.63
CA GLY A 204 49.63 8.72 16.89
C GLY A 204 49.75 9.77 15.77
N ASP A 205 50.60 10.75 16.04
CA ASP A 205 51.52 11.42 15.11
C ASP A 205 50.96 12.37 14.03
N ASN A 206 50.91 13.64 14.44
CA ASN A 206 51.49 14.81 13.77
C ASN A 206 51.66 14.74 12.22
N GLU A 207 50.59 15.05 11.50
CA GLU A 207 50.65 15.63 10.14
C GLU A 207 49.54 16.68 10.05
N ALA A 208 49.93 17.92 9.77
CA ALA A 208 49.05 19.08 9.70
C ALA A 208 48.06 18.99 8.53
N LEU A 209 46.99 18.22 8.70
CA LEU A 209 45.91 18.10 7.74
C LEU A 209 44.96 19.29 7.89
N LYS A 210 44.88 20.07 6.81
CA LYS A 210 44.03 21.25 6.57
C LYS A 210 42.64 21.10 7.22
N PRO A 211 42.05 22.17 7.79
CA PRO A 211 40.71 22.12 8.36
C PRO A 211 39.73 21.66 7.28
N GLU A 212 39.18 20.45 7.42
CA GLU A 212 38.09 19.99 6.58
C GLU A 212 36.96 21.00 6.70
N LYS A 213 36.74 21.78 5.62
CA LYS A 213 35.63 22.73 5.52
C LYS A 213 34.36 22.00 5.95
N THR A 214 33.72 22.45 7.02
CA THR A 214 32.51 21.84 7.54
C THR A 214 31.48 21.79 6.40
N LYS A 215 31.25 20.59 5.84
CA LYS A 215 30.31 20.41 4.73
C LYS A 215 28.93 20.89 5.18
N LYS A 216 28.34 21.81 4.42
CA LYS A 216 27.00 22.33 4.69
C LYS A 216 25.99 21.20 4.55
N GLN A 217 25.10 21.04 5.54
CA GLN A 217 24.02 20.06 5.46
C GLN A 217 23.01 20.45 4.38
N ASP A 218 22.53 19.47 3.63
CA ASP A 218 21.52 19.62 2.58
C ASP A 218 20.33 18.68 2.82
N LEU A 219 19.39 19.16 3.63
CA LEU A 219 18.14 18.45 3.90
C LEU A 219 17.30 18.24 2.62
N PRO A 220 17.09 19.25 1.75
CA PRO A 220 16.39 19.05 0.49
C PRO A 220 16.97 17.93 -0.37
N ALA A 221 18.30 17.83 -0.50
CA ALA A 221 18.93 16.75 -1.26
C ALA A 221 18.76 15.39 -0.59
N PHE A 222 18.87 15.31 0.75
CA PHE A 222 18.58 14.10 1.51
C PHE A 222 17.17 13.58 1.23
N VAL A 223 16.16 14.43 1.40
CA VAL A 223 14.75 14.06 1.19
C VAL A 223 14.49 13.71 -0.28
N ARG A 224 15.07 14.46 -1.23
CA ARG A 224 14.93 14.17 -2.66
C ARG A 224 15.48 12.78 -3.01
N HIS A 225 16.64 12.42 -2.47
CA HIS A 225 17.24 11.12 -2.72
C HIS A 225 16.45 9.99 -2.04
N LEU A 226 16.02 10.19 -0.80
CA LEU A 226 15.21 9.21 -0.07
C LEU A 226 13.89 8.93 -0.80
N ARG A 227 13.21 10.00 -1.24
CA ARG A 227 12.00 9.90 -2.05
C ARG A 227 12.25 9.14 -3.36
N ARG A 228 13.37 9.42 -4.04
CA ARG A 228 13.72 8.72 -5.28
C ARG A 228 13.88 7.22 -5.05
N GLU A 229 14.54 6.80 -3.98
CA GLU A 229 14.71 5.37 -3.66
C GLU A 229 13.38 4.70 -3.31
N LEU A 230 12.52 5.36 -2.51
CA LEU A 230 11.19 4.85 -2.18
C LEU A 230 10.32 4.68 -3.43
N VAL A 231 10.26 5.72 -4.28
CA VAL A 231 9.48 5.68 -5.53
C VAL A 231 10.05 4.59 -6.46
N ALA A 232 11.37 4.50 -6.59
CA ALA A 232 12.00 3.45 -7.40
C ALA A 232 11.72 2.04 -6.88
N TRP A 233 11.58 1.86 -5.57
CA TRP A 233 11.17 0.58 -4.98
C TRP A 233 9.70 0.24 -5.28
N HIS A 234 8.79 1.19 -5.08
CA HIS A 234 7.36 1.01 -5.43
C HIS A 234 7.18 0.73 -6.92
N LEU A 235 7.85 1.47 -7.80
CA LEU A 235 7.81 1.22 -9.25
C LEU A 235 8.31 -0.18 -9.62
N ARG A 236 9.29 -0.73 -8.90
CA ARG A 236 9.79 -2.10 -9.13
C ARG A 236 8.77 -3.15 -8.70
N ARG A 237 8.14 -2.98 -7.54
CA ARG A 237 7.04 -3.84 -7.08
C ARG A 237 5.87 -3.79 -8.06
N ASP A 238 5.48 -2.59 -8.46
CA ASP A 238 4.40 -2.36 -9.42
C ASP A 238 4.71 -2.97 -10.79
N SER A 239 5.97 -2.92 -11.24
CA SER A 239 6.38 -3.55 -12.51
C SER A 239 6.25 -5.07 -12.47
N ILE A 240 6.63 -5.70 -11.36
CA ILE A 240 6.47 -7.15 -11.18
C ILE A 240 4.99 -7.51 -11.08
N ARG A 241 4.20 -6.73 -10.34
CA ARG A 241 2.74 -6.89 -10.24
C ARG A 241 2.06 -6.75 -11.61
N TRP A 242 2.46 -5.76 -12.39
CA TRP A 242 1.96 -5.55 -13.76
C TRP A 242 2.29 -6.74 -14.67
N LEU A 243 3.51 -7.27 -14.60
CA LEU A 243 3.88 -8.47 -15.34
C LEU A 243 3.04 -9.67 -14.90
N ARG A 244 2.83 -9.82 -13.60
CA ARG A 244 2.03 -10.88 -13.00
C ARG A 244 0.59 -10.85 -13.52
N GLU A 245 -0.04 -9.67 -13.53
CA GLU A 245 -1.38 -9.45 -14.09
C GLU A 245 -1.44 -9.82 -15.58
N ARG A 246 -0.45 -9.41 -16.36
CA ARG A 246 -0.39 -9.71 -17.80
C ARG A 246 -0.12 -11.19 -18.11
N LEU A 247 0.44 -11.93 -17.15
CA LEU A 247 0.60 -13.38 -17.18
C LEU A 247 -0.67 -14.13 -16.69
N GLY A 248 -1.68 -13.41 -16.17
CA GLY A 248 -2.90 -14.00 -15.63
C GLY A 248 -2.75 -14.60 -14.24
N PHE A 249 -1.66 -14.28 -13.53
CA PHE A 249 -1.49 -14.64 -12.13
C PHE A 249 -2.30 -13.66 -11.26
N SER A 250 -3.56 -13.98 -11.01
CA SER A 250 -4.40 -13.23 -10.06
C SER A 250 -4.11 -13.75 -8.65
N GLY A 251 -3.43 -12.98 -7.80
CA GLY A 251 -3.16 -13.41 -6.44
C GLY A 251 -2.55 -12.29 -5.57
N ASP A 252 -3.28 -11.97 -4.50
CA ASP A 252 -3.04 -10.96 -3.48
C ASP A 252 -1.61 -10.96 -2.94
N ASP A 253 -0.82 -9.95 -3.34
CA ASP A 253 0.36 -9.49 -2.59
C ASP A 253 0.07 -8.10 -1.98
N ASP A 254 -1.18 -7.85 -1.57
CA ASP A 254 -1.51 -6.70 -0.73
C ASP A 254 -1.46 -7.18 0.74
N ASP A 255 -0.23 -7.20 1.27
CA ASP A 255 0.03 -7.18 2.70
C ASP A 255 -0.56 -5.88 3.30
N ASP A 256 -1.79 -5.94 3.80
CA ASP A 256 -2.30 -5.08 4.86
C ASP A 256 -3.21 -5.92 5.77
N ASP A 257 -2.63 -6.36 6.89
CA ASP A 257 -3.26 -6.79 8.15
C ASP A 257 -4.68 -7.40 8.09
N GLY A 258 -4.77 -8.75 8.16
CA GLY A 258 -5.99 -9.42 8.63
C GLY A 258 -6.36 -10.72 7.91
N GLU A 259 -6.21 -11.83 8.62
CA GLU A 259 -6.98 -13.08 8.55
C GLU A 259 -8.01 -13.21 7.42
N ASN A 260 -7.65 -13.90 6.35
CA ASN A 260 -8.40 -15.01 5.74
C ASN A 260 -7.74 -15.40 4.41
N ALA A 261 -6.81 -16.36 4.48
CA ALA A 261 -6.30 -17.05 3.31
C ALA A 261 -7.40 -17.98 2.76
N SER A 262 -8.26 -17.46 1.89
CA SER A 262 -9.13 -18.31 1.09
C SER A 262 -8.36 -18.81 -0.13
N GLU A 263 -7.91 -20.06 -0.05
CA GLU A 263 -7.60 -20.90 -1.19
C GLU A 263 -8.87 -21.07 -2.05
N ASP A 264 -9.02 -20.26 -3.10
CA ASP A 264 -9.67 -20.61 -4.38
C ASP A 264 -10.23 -19.36 -5.07
N ARG A 265 -9.58 -18.97 -6.18
CA ARG A 265 -10.33 -18.73 -7.43
C ARG A 265 -9.41 -18.67 -8.66
N ARG A 266 -9.11 -19.85 -9.20
CA ARG A 266 -8.67 -19.98 -10.60
C ARG A 266 -9.83 -19.58 -11.52
N LEU A 267 -9.81 -18.35 -12.00
CA LEU A 267 -10.55 -17.94 -13.20
C LEU A 267 -9.54 -17.35 -14.20
N ALA A 268 -8.88 -18.24 -14.95
CA ALA A 268 -8.21 -17.95 -16.22
C ALA A 268 -9.29 -17.94 -17.34
N SER A 269 -9.23 -17.28 -18.49
CA SER A 269 -8.28 -16.43 -19.24
C SER A 269 -9.13 -15.66 -20.31
N PRO A 270 -8.62 -14.64 -21.04
CA PRO A 270 -7.97 -14.94 -22.32
C PRO A 270 -6.84 -13.95 -22.66
N THR A 271 -5.58 -14.38 -22.52
CA THR A 271 -4.44 -14.05 -23.41
C THR A 271 -3.17 -14.80 -22.93
N ALA A 272 -3.25 -16.13 -22.77
CA ALA A 272 -2.07 -16.95 -23.03
C ALA A 272 -1.70 -16.73 -24.52
N ASP A 273 -0.49 -16.34 -24.93
CA ASP A 273 0.78 -16.89 -24.52
C ASP A 273 1.92 -15.87 -24.38
N PRO A 274 2.63 -15.90 -23.25
CA PRO A 274 4.05 -15.61 -23.05
C PRO A 274 4.88 -16.92 -23.04
N ALA A 275 4.34 -17.93 -23.75
CA ALA A 275 4.69 -19.34 -23.90
C ALA A 275 5.28 -19.98 -22.64
N GLN A 276 4.37 -20.32 -21.72
CA GLN A 276 4.62 -21.21 -20.59
C GLN A 276 5.26 -20.64 -19.32
N ILE A 277 5.29 -19.33 -19.08
CA ILE A 277 5.71 -18.85 -17.74
C ILE A 277 4.66 -19.28 -16.70
N VAL A 278 5.04 -20.11 -15.74
CA VAL A 278 4.21 -20.69 -14.66
C VAL A 278 4.30 -19.89 -13.37
N SER A 279 5.42 -19.21 -13.12
CA SER A 279 5.55 -18.37 -11.93
C SER A 279 6.40 -17.11 -12.18
N LEU A 280 6.04 -16.02 -11.49
CA LEU A 280 6.80 -14.78 -11.43
C LEU A 280 6.78 -14.22 -10.01
N THR A 281 7.93 -14.26 -9.33
CA THR A 281 8.07 -13.84 -7.94
C THR A 281 9.27 -12.90 -7.73
N PRO A 282 9.13 -11.86 -6.88
CA PRO A 282 10.29 -11.10 -6.43
C PRO A 282 11.19 -11.99 -5.55
N THR A 283 12.50 -11.94 -5.77
CA THR A 283 13.45 -12.74 -4.97
C THR A 283 13.68 -12.15 -3.57
N SER A 284 13.35 -10.88 -3.37
CA SER A 284 13.56 -10.17 -2.10
C SER A 284 12.56 -9.01 -1.98
N LEU A 285 12.36 -8.52 -0.75
CA LEU A 285 11.52 -7.36 -0.42
C LEU A 285 11.91 -6.11 -1.21
N GLU A 286 13.19 -5.96 -1.57
CA GLU A 286 13.64 -4.83 -2.37
C GLU A 286 13.17 -4.91 -3.83
N ALA A 287 12.70 -6.05 -4.33
CA ALA A 287 12.28 -6.25 -5.72
C ALA A 287 13.34 -5.84 -6.78
N ARG A 288 14.65 -5.96 -6.48
CA ARG A 288 15.72 -5.79 -7.48
C ARG A 288 15.83 -6.98 -8.41
N TYR A 289 15.56 -8.17 -7.91
CA TYR A 289 15.63 -9.40 -8.66
C TYR A 289 14.24 -10.04 -8.69
N ALA A 290 13.87 -10.54 -9.86
CA ALA A 290 12.67 -11.32 -10.06
C ALA A 290 13.03 -12.67 -10.67
N ARG A 291 12.37 -13.71 -10.18
CA ARG A 291 12.47 -15.10 -10.64
C ARG A 291 11.29 -15.40 -11.56
N LEU A 292 11.59 -16.04 -12.68
CA LEU A 292 10.64 -16.53 -13.67
C LEU A 292 10.82 -18.04 -13.78
N GLU A 293 9.72 -18.78 -13.86
CA GLU A 293 9.76 -20.22 -14.12
C GLU A 293 8.86 -20.53 -15.31
N TRP A 294 9.36 -21.34 -16.23
CA TRP A 294 8.63 -21.81 -17.40
C TRP A 294 8.13 -23.24 -17.18
N GLN A 295 7.08 -23.64 -17.90
CA GLN A 295 6.47 -24.97 -17.82
C GLN A 295 7.40 -26.06 -18.34
N ASP A 296 8.32 -25.69 -19.24
CA ASP A 296 9.37 -26.57 -19.76
C ASP A 296 10.54 -26.78 -18.78
N GLY A 297 10.46 -26.23 -17.56
CA GLY A 297 11.48 -26.38 -16.53
C GLY A 297 12.58 -25.31 -16.57
N ARG A 298 12.58 -24.39 -17.56
CA ARG A 298 13.53 -23.27 -17.55
C ARG A 298 13.26 -22.36 -16.36
N VAL A 299 14.35 -21.88 -15.75
CA VAL A 299 14.31 -20.91 -14.65
C VAL A 299 15.16 -19.71 -15.01
N GLY A 300 14.58 -18.52 -14.87
CA GLY A 300 15.19 -17.26 -15.21
C GLY A 300 15.24 -16.33 -14.02
N ARG A 301 16.31 -15.54 -13.92
CA ARG A 301 16.40 -14.43 -12.98
C ARG A 301 16.86 -13.19 -13.70
N PHE A 302 16.13 -12.09 -13.49
CA PHE A 302 16.50 -10.81 -14.05
C PHE A 302 16.57 -9.72 -13.00
N LYS A 303 17.41 -8.72 -13.25
CA LYS A 303 17.64 -7.57 -12.38
C LYS A 303 16.93 -6.33 -12.93
N ILE A 304 16.15 -5.67 -12.09
CA ILE A 304 15.45 -4.43 -12.38
C ILE A 304 16.21 -3.24 -11.77
N SER A 305 16.51 -2.24 -12.59
CA SER A 305 17.10 -0.97 -12.19
C SER A 305 16.12 -0.05 -11.48
N ASN A 306 16.63 1.00 -10.83
CA ASN A 306 15.81 2.06 -10.23
C ASN A 306 14.99 2.88 -11.27
N SER A 307 15.29 2.74 -12.57
CA SER A 307 14.55 3.37 -13.67
C SER A 307 13.57 2.43 -14.38
N GLY A 308 13.34 1.21 -13.87
CA GLY A 308 12.41 0.25 -14.47
C GLY A 308 12.94 -0.44 -15.73
N LEU A 309 14.26 -0.50 -15.89
CA LEU A 309 14.94 -1.24 -16.96
C LEU A 309 15.48 -2.57 -16.46
N VAL A 310 15.48 -3.58 -17.32
CA VAL A 310 16.12 -4.88 -17.13
C VAL A 310 17.62 -4.72 -17.40
N GLU A 311 18.44 -4.76 -16.35
CA GLU A 311 19.89 -4.57 -16.48
C GLU A 311 20.61 -5.85 -16.90
N ARG A 312 20.18 -6.98 -16.34
CA ARG A 312 20.80 -8.30 -16.54
C ARG A 312 19.71 -9.36 -16.46
N ALA A 313 19.82 -10.39 -17.29
CA ALA A 313 19.00 -11.59 -17.21
C ALA A 313 19.90 -12.82 -17.31
N VAL A 314 19.53 -13.88 -16.61
CA VAL A 314 20.16 -15.20 -16.71
C VAL A 314 19.03 -16.22 -16.79
N VAL A 315 19.10 -17.13 -17.76
CA VAL A 315 18.10 -18.19 -17.96
C VAL A 315 18.82 -19.52 -18.07
N ILE A 316 18.39 -20.49 -17.27
CA ILE A 316 18.95 -21.84 -17.21
C ILE A 316 17.83 -22.81 -17.57
N GLY A 317 18.06 -23.67 -18.55
CA GLY A 317 17.21 -24.79 -18.91
C GLY A 317 17.94 -26.11 -18.82
N ASP A 318 17.29 -27.17 -19.28
CA ASP A 318 17.81 -28.54 -19.27
C ASP A 318 19.13 -28.69 -20.04
N HIS A 319 19.31 -27.88 -21.08
CA HIS A 319 20.50 -27.89 -21.95
C HIS A 319 21.55 -26.86 -21.49
N GLY A 320 21.45 -26.39 -20.24
CA GLY A 320 22.31 -25.37 -19.67
C GLY A 320 21.79 -23.96 -19.93
N ARG A 321 22.72 -23.00 -20.11
CA ARG A 321 22.39 -21.57 -20.15
C ARG A 321 21.78 -21.15 -21.49
N ASP A 322 20.53 -20.68 -21.46
CA ASP A 322 19.79 -20.22 -22.64
C ASP A 322 20.09 -18.75 -22.94
N LYS A 323 21.19 -18.51 -23.66
CA LYS A 323 21.61 -17.15 -24.07
C LYS A 323 20.59 -16.46 -24.97
N ARG A 324 19.85 -17.20 -25.79
CA ARG A 324 18.88 -16.62 -26.74
C ARG A 324 17.77 -15.90 -25.97
N THR A 325 17.27 -16.54 -24.92
CA THR A 325 16.22 -15.96 -24.07
C THR A 325 16.77 -14.82 -23.21
N GLU A 326 18.02 -14.92 -22.72
CA GLU A 326 18.70 -13.82 -22.02
C GLU A 326 18.84 -12.56 -22.89
N ASP A 327 19.24 -12.74 -24.15
CA ASP A 327 19.39 -11.65 -25.12
C ASP A 327 18.03 -11.05 -25.49
N ALA A 328 16.97 -11.85 -25.57
CA ALA A 328 15.61 -11.35 -25.76
C ALA A 328 15.12 -10.49 -24.58
N MET A 329 15.44 -10.90 -23.35
CA MET A 329 15.04 -10.15 -22.13
C MET A 329 15.77 -8.81 -22.01
N THR A 330 17.06 -8.78 -22.37
CA THR A 330 17.96 -7.62 -22.23
C THR A 330 18.14 -6.80 -23.52
N GLY A 331 17.62 -7.28 -24.64
CA GLY A 331 17.63 -6.62 -25.93
C GLY A 331 16.58 -5.51 -26.05
N GLY A 332 16.69 -4.73 -27.14
CA GLY A 332 15.76 -3.65 -27.46
C GLY A 332 15.78 -2.50 -26.44
N ASP A 333 14.60 -2.08 -26.01
CA ASP A 333 14.36 -0.91 -25.15
C ASP A 333 14.59 -1.17 -23.65
N ARG A 334 14.82 -2.43 -23.26
CA ARG A 334 15.08 -2.90 -21.89
C ARG A 334 14.02 -2.58 -20.85
N ARG A 335 12.89 -1.95 -21.20
CA ARG A 335 11.81 -1.67 -20.24
C ARG A 335 11.19 -2.96 -19.74
N VAL A 336 10.86 -3.01 -18.46
CA VAL A 336 10.21 -4.18 -17.85
C VAL A 336 8.82 -4.40 -18.44
N GLU A 337 8.08 -3.32 -18.75
CA GLU A 337 6.76 -3.36 -19.37
C GLU A 337 6.77 -4.14 -20.71
N ASN A 338 7.79 -3.92 -21.54
CA ASN A 338 7.87 -4.56 -22.85
C ASN A 338 8.50 -5.96 -22.82
N LEU A 339 8.86 -6.49 -21.64
CA LEU A 339 9.56 -7.76 -21.48
C LEU A 339 8.77 -8.93 -22.08
N LEU A 340 7.47 -9.04 -21.79
CA LEU A 340 6.65 -10.14 -22.30
C LEU A 340 6.53 -10.09 -23.81
N ASP A 341 6.42 -8.89 -24.40
CA ASP A 341 6.33 -8.73 -25.85
C ASP A 341 7.65 -9.03 -26.56
N ARG A 342 8.80 -8.82 -25.89
CA ARG A 342 10.11 -9.23 -26.40
C ARG A 342 10.25 -10.76 -26.36
N LEU A 343 9.83 -11.40 -25.28
CA LEU A 343 9.85 -12.86 -25.15
C LEU A 343 8.98 -13.53 -26.21
N LYS A 344 7.76 -13.04 -26.43
CA LYS A 344 6.85 -13.53 -27.48
C LYS A 344 7.48 -13.43 -28.88
N ARG A 345 8.15 -12.32 -29.19
CA ARG A 345 8.83 -12.16 -30.49
C ARG A 345 10.00 -13.12 -30.65
N SER A 346 10.74 -13.40 -29.59
CA SER A 346 11.90 -14.31 -29.63
C SER A 346 11.53 -15.79 -29.80
N SER A 347 10.31 -16.19 -29.39
CA SER A 347 9.82 -17.56 -29.50
C SER A 347 9.22 -17.89 -30.87
N HIS A 348 8.95 -16.89 -31.71
CA HIS A 348 8.37 -17.05 -33.04
C HIS A 348 9.37 -16.88 -34.20
N GLY A 349 10.59 -16.44 -33.91
CA GLY A 349 11.74 -16.55 -34.83
C GLY A 349 12.55 -17.78 -34.49
#